data_AF-A0A497N5P0-F1
#
_entry.id   AF-A0A497N5P0-F1
#
_cell.length_a   1.000
_cell.length_b   1.000
_cell.length_c   1.000
_cell.angle_alpha   90.00
_cell.angle_beta   90.00
_cell.angle_gamma   90.00
#
_symmetry.space_group_name_H-M   'P 1'
#
loop_
_entity.id
_entity.type
_entity.pdbx_description
1 polymer ?
#
loop_
_entity_poly.entity_id
_entity_poly.type
_entity_poly.pdbx_seq_one_letter_code
_entity_poly.pdbx_strand_id
1 'polypeptide(L)'
;TLYERYPGIFDAGGLLNIGSCVSNSHISGAAIKIASIFAKRPLRANYEEIADYIYNRVGAVGVAWGAMSQKAASIAAGFWRLGVPVIVGPHGSKYRRMLLGRKEREEDWYVYDARTGRRVYVGPVPEHLFYAAETLEEAMVMVAKLCMRPNDTSKGRAIKLTHYIDLHKRYYGTLPEDLPLYVRRESDIPFTMRSEILKVLKAAGWEEGKIETPDPTLLERLIRRRA
;
A
#
# COMPACT_ATOMS: atom_id res chain seq x y z
N THR A 1 -22.74 -2.46 -18.93
CA THR A 1 -21.81 -3.18 -18.03
C THR A 1 -20.72 -2.23 -17.54
N LEU A 2 -19.88 -2.61 -16.57
CA LEU A 2 -18.74 -1.77 -16.17
C LEU A 2 -17.74 -1.54 -17.32
N TYR A 3 -17.57 -2.53 -18.21
CA TYR A 3 -16.70 -2.44 -19.39
C TYR A 3 -17.16 -1.42 -20.44
N GLU A 4 -18.45 -1.09 -20.47
CA GLU A 4 -18.98 -0.03 -21.35
C GLU A 4 -18.85 1.36 -20.71
N ARG A 5 -18.82 1.42 -19.38
CA ARG A 5 -18.75 2.67 -18.62
C ARG A 5 -17.32 3.18 -18.45
N TYR A 6 -16.35 2.28 -18.37
CA TYR A 6 -14.95 2.60 -18.10
C TYR A 6 -14.04 2.15 -19.26
N PRO A 7 -13.02 2.94 -19.62
CA PRO A 7 -12.16 2.61 -20.74
C PRO A 7 -11.29 1.39 -20.44
N GLY A 8 -11.11 0.54 -21.45
CA GLY A 8 -10.19 -0.61 -21.41
C GLY A 8 -8.73 -0.20 -21.59
N ILE A 9 -8.20 0.62 -20.69
CA ILE A 9 -6.79 1.06 -20.68
C ILE A 9 -6.17 0.94 -19.28
N PHE A 10 -4.83 0.88 -19.22
CA PHE A 10 -4.09 0.96 -17.96
C PHE A 10 -3.83 2.44 -17.60
N ASP A 11 -4.88 3.10 -17.11
CA ASP A 11 -4.86 4.50 -16.69
C ASP A 11 -5.87 4.74 -15.55
N ALA A 12 -5.84 5.91 -14.92
CA ALA A 12 -6.78 6.31 -13.89
C ALA A 12 -8.23 6.24 -14.40
N GLY A 13 -9.09 5.54 -13.66
CA GLY A 13 -10.49 5.30 -14.05
C GLY A 13 -10.68 4.21 -15.11
N GLY A 14 -9.62 3.52 -15.53
CA GLY A 14 -9.69 2.39 -16.46
C GLY A 14 -10.13 1.08 -15.80
N LEU A 15 -10.75 0.20 -16.60
CA LEU A 15 -11.12 -1.16 -16.19
C LEU A 15 -10.67 -2.16 -17.27
N LEU A 16 -9.75 -3.04 -16.91
CA LEU A 16 -9.11 -3.96 -17.85
C LEU A 16 -9.24 -5.42 -17.42
N ASN A 17 -9.79 -6.26 -18.30
CA ASN A 17 -9.68 -7.70 -18.17
C ASN A 17 -8.34 -8.17 -18.75
N ILE A 18 -7.41 -8.59 -17.89
CA ILE A 18 -6.06 -9.01 -18.30
C ILE A 18 -6.06 -10.43 -18.91
N GLY A 19 -7.12 -11.21 -18.69
CA GLY A 19 -7.29 -12.56 -19.25
C GLY A 19 -7.54 -13.62 -18.17
N SER A 20 -7.04 -14.83 -18.40
CA SER A 20 -7.25 -15.97 -17.51
C SER A 20 -6.32 -15.92 -16.28
N CYS A 21 -6.39 -16.93 -15.40
CA CYS A 21 -5.57 -16.96 -14.17
C CYS A 21 -4.05 -16.84 -14.42
N VAL A 22 -3.54 -17.32 -15.56
CA VAL A 22 -2.11 -17.20 -15.90
C VAL A 22 -1.71 -15.76 -16.27
N SER A 23 -2.67 -14.94 -16.69
CA SER A 23 -2.47 -13.53 -17.02
C SER A 23 -2.18 -12.66 -15.79
N ASN A 24 -2.32 -13.16 -14.56
CA ASN A 24 -1.86 -12.48 -13.34
C ASN A 24 -0.35 -12.18 -13.37
N SER A 25 0.43 -12.93 -14.16
CA SER A 25 1.83 -12.63 -14.44
C SER A 25 2.03 -11.26 -15.09
N HIS A 26 1.07 -10.76 -15.87
CA HIS A 26 1.13 -9.43 -16.46
C HIS A 26 0.81 -8.31 -15.45
N ILE A 27 0.00 -8.58 -14.43
CA ILE A 27 -0.30 -7.64 -13.34
C ILE A 27 0.95 -7.42 -12.49
N SER A 28 1.59 -8.51 -12.04
CA SER A 28 2.89 -8.42 -11.36
C SER A 28 3.97 -7.85 -12.28
N GLY A 29 3.97 -8.24 -13.55
CA GLY A 29 4.84 -7.67 -14.59
C GLY A 29 4.67 -6.15 -14.79
N ALA A 30 3.46 -5.60 -14.62
CA ALA A 30 3.23 -4.16 -14.67
C ALA A 30 3.94 -3.45 -13.51
N ALA A 31 3.81 -3.96 -12.28
CA ALA A 31 4.52 -3.42 -11.11
C ALA A 31 6.05 -3.50 -11.26
N ILE A 32 6.56 -4.63 -11.77
CA ILE A 32 7.98 -4.83 -12.07
C ILE A 32 8.47 -3.84 -13.14
N LYS A 33 7.68 -3.63 -14.20
CA LYS A 33 8.00 -2.67 -15.26
C LYS A 33 7.99 -1.24 -14.75
N ILE A 34 7.20 -0.89 -13.74
CA ILE A 34 7.28 0.45 -13.14
C ILE A 34 8.69 0.68 -12.55
N ALA A 35 9.21 -0.28 -11.79
CA ALA A 35 10.56 -0.21 -11.24
C ALA A 35 11.65 -0.15 -12.33
N SER A 36 11.52 -0.95 -13.40
CA SER A 36 12.51 -1.00 -14.46
C SER A 36 12.46 0.20 -15.42
N ILE A 37 11.27 0.66 -15.81
CA ILE A 37 11.11 1.72 -16.81
C ILE A 37 11.27 3.10 -16.15
N PHE A 38 10.55 3.37 -15.05
CA PHE A 38 10.59 4.69 -14.42
C PHE A 38 11.82 4.88 -13.54
N ALA A 39 12.24 3.85 -12.80
CA ALA A 39 13.40 3.93 -11.91
C ALA A 39 14.67 3.29 -12.48
N LYS A 40 14.65 2.80 -13.73
CA LYS A 40 15.81 2.23 -14.44
C LYS A 40 16.50 1.11 -13.66
N ARG A 41 15.75 0.35 -12.84
CA ARG A 41 16.30 -0.75 -12.04
C ARG A 41 16.58 -1.98 -12.92
N PRO A 42 17.76 -2.61 -12.76
CA PRO A 42 18.07 -3.82 -13.51
C PRO A 42 17.20 -4.98 -13.03
N LEU A 43 16.65 -5.77 -13.97
CA LEU A 43 15.73 -6.87 -13.66
C LEU A 43 16.44 -8.21 -13.44
N ARG A 44 17.56 -8.46 -14.14
CA ARG A 44 18.22 -9.76 -14.14
C ARG A 44 18.74 -10.08 -12.74
N ALA A 45 18.29 -11.21 -12.18
CA ALA A 45 18.71 -11.70 -10.87
C ALA A 45 18.59 -10.69 -9.71
N ASN A 46 17.62 -9.75 -9.79
CA ASN A 46 17.52 -8.64 -8.84
C ASN A 46 16.13 -8.53 -8.18
N TYR A 47 15.49 -9.68 -7.93
CA TYR A 47 14.11 -9.71 -7.42
C TYR A 47 13.94 -8.92 -6.11
N GLU A 48 14.93 -9.00 -5.21
CA GLU A 48 14.90 -8.35 -3.90
C GLU A 48 14.83 -6.82 -4.02
N GLU A 49 15.66 -6.18 -4.84
CA GLU A 49 15.61 -4.72 -5.05
C GLU A 49 14.31 -4.28 -5.73
N ILE A 50 13.79 -5.10 -6.65
CA ILE A 50 12.51 -4.81 -7.31
C ILE A 50 11.34 -4.90 -6.33
N ALA A 51 11.33 -5.92 -5.47
CA ALA A 51 10.33 -6.05 -4.41
C ALA A 51 10.43 -4.90 -3.39
N ASP A 52 11.64 -4.53 -2.97
CA ASP A 52 11.89 -3.38 -2.10
C ASP A 52 11.38 -2.08 -2.73
N TYR A 53 11.64 -1.86 -4.02
CA TYR A 53 11.15 -0.70 -4.74
C TYR A 53 9.61 -0.66 -4.77
N ILE A 54 8.96 -1.79 -5.09
CA ILE A 54 7.50 -1.89 -5.18
C ILE A 54 6.86 -1.69 -3.80
N TYR A 55 7.35 -2.37 -2.77
CA TYR A 55 6.87 -2.24 -1.39
C TYR A 55 6.92 -0.80 -0.90
N ASN A 56 7.97 -0.05 -1.24
CA ASN A 56 8.18 1.29 -0.72
C ASN A 56 7.56 2.42 -1.56
N ARG A 57 7.28 2.18 -2.85
CA ARG A 57 6.95 3.26 -3.81
C ARG A 57 5.73 3.00 -4.70
N VAL A 58 5.33 1.74 -4.89
CA VAL A 58 4.25 1.40 -5.84
C VAL A 58 2.99 1.02 -5.08
N GLY A 59 2.03 1.95 -5.03
CA GLY A 59 0.72 1.73 -4.42
C GLY A 59 -0.15 0.80 -5.26
N ALA A 60 -0.30 -0.44 -4.83
CA ALA A 60 -1.14 -1.45 -5.46
C ALA A 60 -1.66 -2.42 -4.39
N VAL A 61 -2.86 -2.97 -4.62
CA VAL A 61 -3.49 -3.97 -3.74
C VAL A 61 -4.23 -4.98 -4.62
N GLY A 62 -4.04 -6.27 -4.35
CA GLY A 62 -4.80 -7.35 -4.98
C GLY A 62 -6.05 -7.69 -4.16
N VAL A 63 -7.15 -8.04 -4.83
CA VAL A 63 -8.36 -8.55 -4.17
C VAL A 63 -8.72 -9.91 -4.76
N ALA A 64 -8.79 -10.92 -3.91
CA ALA A 64 -9.20 -12.28 -4.25
C ALA A 64 -10.37 -12.72 -3.35
N TRP A 65 -11.53 -12.09 -3.53
CA TRP A 65 -12.69 -12.22 -2.65
C TRP A 65 -13.15 -13.68 -2.46
N GLY A 66 -13.30 -14.42 -3.55
CA GLY A 66 -13.71 -15.84 -3.57
C GLY A 66 -12.54 -16.83 -3.58
N ALA A 67 -11.40 -16.52 -2.98
CA ALA A 67 -10.22 -17.39 -3.04
C ALA A 67 -10.44 -18.75 -2.36
N MET A 68 -10.54 -19.82 -3.14
CA MET A 68 -10.71 -21.21 -2.64
C MET A 68 -9.60 -22.20 -3.05
N SER A 69 -8.79 -21.88 -4.05
CA SER A 69 -7.84 -22.82 -4.66
C SER A 69 -6.40 -22.59 -4.21
N GLN A 70 -5.59 -23.64 -4.24
CA GLN A 70 -4.13 -23.54 -4.06
C GLN A 70 -3.48 -22.60 -5.08
N LYS A 71 -4.05 -22.49 -6.30
CA LYS A 71 -3.64 -21.50 -7.30
C LYS A 71 -3.79 -20.07 -6.77
N ALA A 72 -4.94 -19.74 -6.18
CA ALA A 72 -5.17 -18.42 -5.61
C ALA A 72 -4.17 -18.09 -4.49
N ALA A 73 -3.89 -19.06 -3.60
CA ALA A 73 -2.86 -18.89 -2.57
C ALA A 73 -1.46 -18.65 -3.17
N SER A 74 -1.07 -19.40 -4.21
CA SER A 74 0.23 -19.23 -4.87
C SER A 74 0.36 -17.89 -5.62
N ILE A 75 -0.72 -17.42 -6.25
CA ILE A 75 -0.76 -16.12 -6.93
C ILE A 75 -0.63 -15.01 -5.89
N ALA A 76 -1.43 -15.06 -4.83
CA ALA A 76 -1.34 -14.10 -3.73
C ALA A 76 0.08 -14.09 -3.12
N ALA A 77 0.69 -15.26 -2.98
CA ALA A 77 2.08 -15.38 -2.54
C ALA A 77 3.11 -14.72 -3.44
N GLY A 78 2.90 -14.79 -4.76
CA GLY A 78 3.71 -14.04 -5.71
C GLY A 78 3.63 -12.53 -5.49
N PHE A 79 2.44 -12.00 -5.17
CA PHE A 79 2.21 -10.57 -4.96
C PHE A 79 2.77 -10.07 -3.63
N TRP A 80 2.48 -10.73 -2.50
CA TRP A 80 3.01 -10.24 -1.22
C TRP A 80 4.53 -10.39 -1.12
N ARG A 81 5.13 -11.38 -1.81
CA ARG A 81 6.59 -11.48 -1.93
C ARG A 81 7.19 -10.33 -2.75
N LEU A 82 6.41 -9.75 -3.67
CA LEU A 82 6.76 -8.57 -4.45
C LEU A 82 6.45 -7.25 -3.70
N GLY A 83 5.96 -7.31 -2.46
CA GLY A 83 5.58 -6.13 -1.68
C GLY A 83 4.21 -5.55 -2.05
N VAL A 84 3.34 -6.33 -2.70
CA VAL A 84 1.96 -5.94 -3.02
C VAL A 84 0.99 -6.62 -2.05
N PRO A 85 0.27 -5.87 -1.20
CA PRO A 85 -0.76 -6.41 -0.34
C PRO A 85 -1.85 -7.16 -1.10
N VAL A 86 -2.39 -8.22 -0.49
CA VAL A 86 -3.53 -8.97 -1.02
C VAL A 86 -4.61 -9.10 0.04
N ILE A 87 -5.85 -8.77 -0.34
CA ILE A 87 -7.05 -8.96 0.46
C ILE A 87 -7.81 -10.18 -0.08
N VAL A 88 -8.22 -11.07 0.82
CA VAL A 88 -9.12 -12.20 0.53
C VAL A 88 -10.43 -12.03 1.29
N GLY A 89 -11.48 -12.67 0.82
CA GLY A 89 -12.73 -12.76 1.59
C GLY A 89 -12.60 -13.72 2.78
N PRO A 90 -13.68 -13.93 3.56
CA PRO A 90 -13.65 -14.66 4.82
C PRO A 90 -13.10 -16.08 4.70
N HIS A 91 -13.43 -16.77 3.59
CA HIS A 91 -12.93 -18.12 3.33
C HIS A 91 -11.42 -18.21 3.12
N GLY A 92 -10.77 -17.10 2.77
CA GLY A 92 -9.31 -17.03 2.66
C GLY A 92 -8.58 -17.24 3.98
N SER A 93 -9.24 -17.06 5.12
CA SER A 93 -8.72 -17.43 6.46
C SER A 93 -8.28 -18.91 6.52
N LYS A 94 -8.91 -19.79 5.73
CA LYS A 94 -8.61 -21.22 5.66
C LYS A 94 -7.23 -21.54 5.06
N TYR A 95 -6.53 -20.57 4.47
CA TYR A 95 -5.13 -20.73 4.06
C TYR A 95 -4.14 -20.75 5.22
N ARG A 96 -4.60 -20.56 6.48
CA ARG A 96 -3.87 -20.75 7.75
C ARG A 96 -2.72 -19.77 8.03
N ARG A 97 -2.34 -18.93 7.07
CA ARG A 97 -1.29 -17.92 7.23
C ARG A 97 -1.80 -16.58 6.76
N MET A 98 -1.70 -15.56 7.61
CA MET A 98 -1.91 -14.16 7.28
C MET A 98 -0.62 -13.39 7.54
N LEU A 99 -0.44 -12.26 6.86
CA LEU A 99 0.73 -11.40 7.00
C LEU A 99 0.25 -10.04 7.52
N LEU A 100 -0.05 -10.02 8.81
CA LEU A 100 -0.59 -8.87 9.54
C LEU A 100 0.54 -8.13 10.23
N GLY A 101 0.73 -6.86 9.91
CA GLY A 101 1.58 -5.96 10.69
C GLY A 101 0.90 -5.54 11.99
N ARG A 102 1.73 -5.18 12.97
CA ARG A 102 1.30 -4.66 14.27
C ARG A 102 1.55 -3.16 14.30
N LYS A 103 0.52 -2.35 14.01
CA LYS A 103 0.66 -0.89 13.94
C LYS A 103 1.16 -0.25 15.24
N GLU A 104 0.89 -0.88 16.39
CA GLU A 104 1.31 -0.40 17.71
C GLU A 104 2.79 -0.64 18.02
N ARG A 105 3.46 -1.45 17.21
CA ARG A 105 4.85 -1.86 17.40
C ARG A 105 5.77 -1.02 16.51
N GLU A 106 6.16 0.16 16.99
CA GLU A 106 6.89 1.15 16.19
C GLU A 106 8.18 0.60 15.56
N GLU A 107 8.89 -0.29 16.23
CA GLU A 107 10.16 -0.85 15.74
C GLU A 107 10.04 -1.64 14.43
N ASP A 108 8.84 -2.15 14.12
CA ASP A 108 8.56 -2.91 12.89
C ASP A 108 8.42 -1.98 11.66
N TRP A 109 8.35 -0.67 11.87
CA TRP A 109 8.04 0.34 10.85
C TRP A 109 9.19 1.29 10.54
N TYR A 110 10.42 0.87 10.84
CA TYR A 110 11.63 1.59 10.48
C TYR A 110 12.23 1.04 9.19
N VAL A 111 12.64 1.96 8.31
CA VAL A 111 13.37 1.66 7.07
C VAL A 111 14.68 2.43 7.03
N TYR A 112 15.59 2.06 6.15
CA TYR A 112 16.78 2.87 5.87
C TYR A 112 16.45 3.97 4.87
N ASP A 113 16.94 5.18 5.13
CA ASP A 113 17.08 6.18 4.07
C ASP A 113 18.31 5.86 3.24
N ALA A 114 18.12 5.40 1.99
CA ALA A 114 19.19 5.00 1.09
C ALA A 114 20.22 6.11 0.83
N ARG A 115 19.89 7.38 1.08
CA ARG A 115 20.82 8.51 0.93
C ARG A 115 21.78 8.65 2.10
N THR A 116 21.28 8.46 3.33
CA THR A 116 22.00 8.78 4.56
C THR A 116 22.40 7.54 5.38
N GLY A 117 21.76 6.39 5.12
CA GLY A 117 21.93 5.15 5.89
C GLY A 117 21.23 5.16 7.25
N ARG A 118 20.56 6.26 7.62
CA ARG A 118 19.84 6.35 8.89
C ARG A 118 18.58 5.49 8.86
N ARG A 119 18.28 4.86 10.00
CA ARG A 119 16.96 4.25 10.23
C ARG A 119 15.96 5.34 10.57
N VAL A 120 14.86 5.37 9.84
CA VAL A 120 13.80 6.38 9.98
C VAL A 120 12.44 5.72 10.07
N TYR A 121 11.55 6.30 10.85
CA TYR A 121 10.18 5.81 11.01
C TYR A 121 9.31 6.27 9.84
N VAL A 122 8.62 5.33 9.18
CA VAL A 122 7.76 5.63 8.02
C VAL A 122 6.28 5.33 8.24
N GLY A 123 5.92 4.87 9.44
CA GLY A 123 4.56 4.49 9.79
C GLY A 123 4.13 3.15 9.19
N PRO A 124 2.95 2.64 9.58
CA PRO A 124 2.45 1.32 9.20
C PRO A 124 1.89 1.26 7.76
N VAL A 125 2.73 1.54 6.75
CA VAL A 125 2.31 1.62 5.34
C VAL A 125 3.14 0.72 4.40
N PRO A 126 2.53 -0.27 3.73
CA PRO A 126 1.21 -0.85 4.02
C PRO A 126 1.21 -1.67 5.32
N GLU A 127 0.13 -1.60 6.08
CA GLU A 127 0.02 -2.29 7.38
C GLU A 127 -0.01 -3.82 7.25
N HIS A 128 -0.66 -4.33 6.20
CA HIS A 128 -0.80 -5.76 5.98
C HIS A 128 -0.36 -6.13 4.57
N LEU A 129 0.26 -7.30 4.45
CA LEU A 129 0.60 -7.89 3.15
C LEU A 129 -0.40 -8.98 2.74
N PHE A 130 -1.06 -9.62 3.70
CA PHE A 130 -2.10 -10.60 3.43
C PHE A 130 -3.18 -10.53 4.52
N TYR A 131 -4.38 -10.10 4.14
CA TYR A 131 -5.49 -9.77 5.02
C TYR A 131 -6.79 -10.47 4.58
N ALA A 132 -7.57 -10.98 5.53
CA ALA A 132 -8.91 -11.50 5.26
C ALA A 132 -9.95 -10.51 5.76
N ALA A 133 -10.68 -9.88 4.84
CA ALA A 133 -11.81 -9.02 5.16
C ALA A 133 -13.09 -9.85 5.26
N GLU A 134 -13.95 -9.51 6.20
CA GLU A 134 -15.23 -10.17 6.45
C GLU A 134 -16.32 -9.67 5.50
N THR A 135 -16.32 -8.36 5.20
CA THR A 135 -17.36 -7.72 4.37
C THR A 135 -16.77 -6.98 3.16
N LEU A 136 -17.60 -6.75 2.14
CA LEU A 136 -17.18 -6.03 0.95
C LEU A 136 -16.80 -4.58 1.30
N GLU A 137 -17.55 -3.98 2.21
CA GLU A 137 -17.35 -2.62 2.71
C GLU A 137 -15.97 -2.48 3.37
N GLU A 138 -15.61 -3.45 4.20
CA GLU A 138 -14.29 -3.52 4.81
C GLU A 138 -13.19 -3.71 3.77
N ALA A 139 -13.39 -4.61 2.81
CA ALA A 139 -12.43 -4.81 1.73
C ALA A 139 -12.19 -3.52 0.94
N MET A 140 -13.24 -2.74 0.65
CA MET A 140 -13.12 -1.46 -0.06
C MET A 140 -12.31 -0.43 0.72
N VAL A 141 -12.56 -0.30 2.02
CA VAL A 141 -11.78 0.59 2.90
C VAL A 141 -10.31 0.14 2.98
N MET A 142 -10.08 -1.17 3.12
CA MET A 142 -8.74 -1.74 3.18
C MET A 142 -7.97 -1.62 1.85
N VAL A 143 -8.65 -1.67 0.71
CA VAL A 143 -8.01 -1.40 -0.60
C VAL A 143 -7.43 0.02 -0.63
N ALA A 144 -8.20 1.03 -0.22
CA ALA A 144 -7.70 2.40 -0.19
C ALA A 144 -6.55 2.58 0.81
N LYS A 145 -6.69 2.00 2.02
CA LYS A 145 -5.67 2.05 3.07
C LYS A 145 -4.35 1.40 2.64
N LEU A 146 -4.41 0.16 2.17
CA LEU A 146 -3.23 -0.63 1.82
C LEU A 146 -2.54 -0.18 0.53
N CYS A 147 -3.09 0.82 -0.19
CA CYS A 147 -2.39 1.48 -1.30
C CYS A 147 -1.37 2.54 -0.84
N MET A 148 -1.40 2.99 0.42
CA MET A 148 -0.44 3.97 0.93
C MET A 148 0.98 3.40 1.01
N ARG A 149 1.98 4.24 0.74
CA ARG A 149 3.39 3.84 0.65
C ARG A 149 4.29 4.83 1.36
N PRO A 150 5.44 4.40 1.91
CA PRO A 150 6.40 5.28 2.59
C PRO A 150 6.80 6.50 1.74
N ASN A 151 7.04 6.28 0.43
CA ASN A 151 7.51 7.31 -0.50
C ASN A 151 6.39 8.11 -1.20
N ASP A 152 5.15 8.09 -0.71
CA ASP A 152 4.10 8.91 -1.32
C ASP A 152 4.50 10.40 -1.34
N THR A 153 4.29 11.12 -2.45
CA THR A 153 4.40 12.59 -2.43
C THR A 153 3.31 13.18 -1.54
N SER A 154 3.44 14.42 -1.06
CA SER A 154 2.39 15.03 -0.23
C SER A 154 1.03 15.06 -0.93
N LYS A 155 1.02 15.42 -2.22
CA LYS A 155 -0.18 15.36 -3.05
C LYS A 155 -0.72 13.94 -3.19
N GLY A 156 0.16 12.96 -3.44
CA GLY A 156 -0.24 11.55 -3.58
C GLY A 156 -0.84 11.00 -2.29
N ARG A 157 -0.23 11.31 -1.14
CA ARG A 157 -0.74 10.94 0.19
C ARG A 157 -2.09 11.58 0.47
N ALA A 158 -2.25 12.88 0.18
CA ALA A 158 -3.53 13.58 0.34
C ALA A 158 -4.67 12.95 -0.47
N ILE A 159 -4.40 12.52 -1.70
CA ILE A 159 -5.41 11.82 -2.53
C ILE A 159 -5.77 10.46 -1.90
N LYS A 160 -4.78 9.67 -1.48
CA LYS A 160 -5.02 8.36 -0.84
C LYS A 160 -5.79 8.50 0.47
N LEU A 161 -5.43 9.48 1.29
CA LEU A 161 -6.14 9.80 2.54
C LEU A 161 -7.57 10.26 2.27
N THR A 162 -7.80 11.09 1.24
CA THR A 162 -9.16 11.46 0.82
C THR A 162 -10.01 10.22 0.58
N HIS A 163 -9.53 9.27 -0.23
CA HIS A 163 -10.28 8.05 -0.54
C HIS A 163 -10.48 7.15 0.67
N TYR A 164 -9.44 6.99 1.49
CA TYR A 164 -9.54 6.18 2.70
C TYR A 164 -10.58 6.74 3.67
N ILE A 165 -10.53 8.04 3.94
CA ILE A 165 -11.45 8.72 4.85
C ILE A 165 -12.87 8.73 4.28
N ASP A 166 -13.04 9.03 3.00
CA ASP A 166 -14.36 9.05 2.35
C ASP A 166 -15.04 7.68 2.42
N LEU A 167 -14.33 6.60 2.06
CA LEU A 167 -14.86 5.25 2.15
C LEU A 167 -15.16 4.86 3.60
N HIS A 168 -14.28 5.21 4.55
CA HIS A 168 -14.50 4.92 5.96
C HIS A 168 -15.76 5.64 6.49
N LYS A 169 -15.94 6.92 6.17
CA LYS A 169 -17.16 7.66 6.53
C LYS A 169 -18.40 7.08 5.88
N ARG A 170 -18.32 6.69 4.60
CA ARG A 170 -19.44 6.14 3.85
C ARG A 170 -19.94 4.81 4.41
N TYR A 171 -19.03 3.94 4.84
CA TYR A 171 -19.38 2.59 5.28
C TYR A 171 -19.48 2.43 6.80
N TYR A 172 -18.73 3.22 7.58
CA TYR A 172 -18.69 3.13 9.04
C TYR A 172 -19.23 4.38 9.76
N GLY A 173 -19.53 5.46 9.04
CA GLY A 173 -20.09 6.69 9.61
C GLY A 173 -19.11 7.53 10.43
N THR A 174 -17.86 7.10 10.59
CA THR A 174 -16.85 7.72 11.45
C THR A 174 -15.56 8.01 10.69
N LEU A 175 -14.65 8.76 11.32
CA LEU A 175 -13.26 8.89 10.85
C LEU A 175 -12.43 7.68 11.27
N PRO A 176 -11.41 7.29 10.49
CA PRO A 176 -10.49 6.24 10.93
C PRO A 176 -9.72 6.64 12.19
N GLU A 177 -9.72 5.78 13.19
CA GLU A 177 -9.02 6.03 14.47
C GLU A 177 -7.49 6.07 14.30
N ASP A 178 -6.96 5.31 13.35
CA ASP A 178 -5.54 5.21 13.05
C ASP A 178 -5.07 6.26 12.01
N LEU A 179 -5.93 7.21 11.65
CA LEU A 179 -5.59 8.32 10.76
C LEU A 179 -4.28 9.06 11.14
N PRO A 180 -3.97 9.33 12.42
CA PRO A 180 -2.71 9.95 12.82
C PRO A 180 -1.45 9.18 12.38
N LEU A 181 -1.55 7.86 12.15
CA LEU A 181 -0.43 7.02 11.72
C LEU A 181 -0.08 7.19 10.22
N TYR A 182 -0.88 7.96 9.46
CA TYR A 182 -0.70 8.11 8.02
C TYR A 182 -0.49 9.55 7.54
N VAL A 183 -0.66 10.54 8.43
CA VAL A 183 -0.44 11.96 8.15
C VAL A 183 0.98 12.33 8.60
N ARG A 184 1.85 12.73 7.67
CA ARG A 184 3.24 13.09 8.01
C ARG A 184 3.37 14.56 8.36
N ARG A 185 2.62 15.38 7.61
CA ARG A 185 2.67 16.85 7.62
C ARG A 185 1.31 17.42 7.29
N GLU A 186 1.08 18.69 7.57
CA GLU A 186 -0.18 19.34 7.21
C GLU A 186 -0.49 19.34 5.70
N SER A 187 0.55 19.22 4.87
CA SER A 187 0.41 19.11 3.40
C SER A 187 -0.22 17.80 2.93
N ASP A 188 -0.20 16.76 3.77
CA ASP A 188 -0.85 15.47 3.47
C ASP A 188 -2.36 15.54 3.72
N ILE A 189 -2.86 16.57 4.41
CA ILE A 189 -4.27 16.66 4.80
C ILE A 189 -5.12 17.11 3.59
N PRO A 190 -6.17 16.34 3.23
CA PRO A 190 -7.13 16.75 2.21
C PRO A 190 -7.70 18.16 2.47
N PHE A 191 -7.66 19.02 1.45
CA PHE A 191 -8.08 20.43 1.58
C PHE A 191 -9.52 20.58 2.08
N THR A 192 -10.44 19.78 1.54
CA THR A 192 -11.88 19.83 1.86
C THR A 192 -12.21 19.42 3.29
N MET A 193 -11.32 18.68 3.95
CA MET A 193 -11.54 18.10 5.29
C MET A 193 -10.52 18.60 6.32
N ARG A 194 -9.73 19.63 5.98
CA ARG A 194 -8.59 20.11 6.78
C ARG A 194 -8.96 20.42 8.22
N SER A 195 -10.00 21.21 8.43
CA SER A 195 -10.41 21.66 9.77
C SER A 195 -10.87 20.52 10.67
N GLU A 196 -11.51 19.50 10.10
CA GLU A 196 -12.00 18.33 10.83
C GLU A 196 -10.83 17.41 11.21
N ILE A 197 -9.97 17.09 10.22
CA ILE A 197 -8.83 16.20 10.42
C ILE A 197 -7.84 16.79 11.41
N LEU A 198 -7.53 18.09 11.32
CA LEU A 198 -6.62 18.75 12.27
C LEU A 198 -7.11 18.67 13.72
N LYS A 199 -8.43 18.70 13.97
CA LYS A 199 -8.98 18.54 15.32
C LYS A 199 -8.70 17.13 15.85
N VAL A 200 -8.91 16.11 15.03
CA VAL A 200 -8.64 14.71 15.39
C VAL A 200 -7.16 14.46 15.62
N LEU A 201 -6.30 14.98 14.74
CA LEU A 201 -4.85 14.87 14.88
C LEU A 201 -4.37 15.49 16.19
N LYS A 202 -4.83 16.70 16.52
CA LYS A 202 -4.48 17.37 17.79
C LYS A 202 -4.98 16.59 19.00
N ALA A 203 -6.21 16.08 18.96
CA ALA A 203 -6.76 15.26 20.06
C ALA A 203 -5.98 13.95 20.26
N ALA A 204 -5.41 13.39 19.19
CA ALA A 204 -4.59 12.17 19.23
C ALA A 204 -3.11 12.42 19.56
N GLY A 205 -2.69 13.65 19.86
CA GLY A 205 -1.29 13.97 20.13
C GLY A 205 -0.38 13.80 18.91
N TRP A 206 -0.90 14.04 17.70
CA TRP A 206 -0.12 13.95 16.47
C TRP A 206 1.02 14.96 16.44
N GLU A 207 2.22 14.49 16.11
CA GLU A 207 3.44 15.30 15.96
C GLU A 207 3.85 15.36 14.49
N GLU A 208 3.93 16.58 13.95
CA GLU A 208 4.38 16.80 12.58
C GLU A 208 5.84 16.34 12.39
N GLY A 209 6.09 15.57 11.33
CA GLY A 209 7.44 15.11 11.01
C GLY A 209 7.90 13.86 11.75
N LYS A 210 7.12 13.32 12.71
CA LYS A 210 7.41 12.00 13.32
C LYS A 210 7.52 10.90 12.27
N ILE A 211 6.63 10.94 11.27
CA ILE A 211 6.70 10.07 10.10
C ILE A 211 7.53 10.75 9.01
N GLU A 212 8.68 10.18 8.70
CA GLU A 212 9.62 10.76 7.74
C GLU A 212 9.26 10.43 6.28
N THR A 213 9.84 11.21 5.34
CA THR A 213 9.72 10.96 3.89
C THR A 213 11.12 10.74 3.28
N PRO A 214 11.71 9.54 3.46
CA PRO A 214 13.07 9.24 3.02
C PRO A 214 13.17 8.82 1.54
N ASP A 215 14.36 8.41 1.11
CA ASP A 215 14.53 7.45 0.00
C ASP A 215 14.51 6.02 0.59
N PRO A 216 13.34 5.44 0.90
CA PRO A 216 13.23 4.24 1.74
C PRO A 216 13.79 2.99 1.07
N THR A 217 14.49 2.18 1.85
CA THR A 217 14.86 0.80 1.49
C THR A 217 14.93 -0.07 2.73
N LEU A 218 14.58 -1.34 2.59
CA LEU A 218 14.81 -2.39 3.56
C LEU A 218 16.18 -3.08 3.35
N LEU A 219 16.92 -2.68 2.32
CA LEU A 219 18.14 -3.36 1.89
C LEU A 219 19.37 -2.50 2.19
N GLU A 220 20.18 -2.93 3.16
CA GLU A 220 21.40 -2.20 3.54
C GLU A 220 22.37 -2.03 2.37
N ARG A 221 22.43 -3.01 1.45
CA ARG A 221 23.29 -2.96 0.26
C ARG A 221 22.94 -1.83 -0.71
N LEU A 222 21.76 -1.20 -0.58
CA LEU A 222 21.33 -0.08 -1.44
C LEU A 222 21.65 1.29 -0.84
N ILE A 223 22.21 1.34 0.38
CA ILE A 223 22.62 2.59 1.02
C ILE A 223 23.82 3.18 0.27
N ARG A 224 23.68 4.39 -0.26
CA ARG A 224 24.66 5.05 -1.15
C ARG A 224 25.92 5.52 -0.44
N ARG A 225 25.91 5.60 0.89
CA ARG A 225 27.03 6.09 1.69
C ARG A 225 27.26 5.15 2.88
N ARG A 226 28.23 4.24 2.75
CA ARG A 226 29.12 3.95 3.89
C ARG A 226 30.13 5.10 3.89
N ALA A 227 30.00 5.99 4.87
CA ALA A 227 31.13 6.84 5.27
C ALA A 227 32.18 5.94 5.93
#